data_AF-A0A9Q1BCG3-F1
#
_entry.id   AF-A0A9Q1BCG3-F1
#
_cell.length_a   1.000
_cell.length_b   1.000
_cell.length_c   1.000
_cell.angle_alpha   90.00
_cell.angle_beta   90.00
_cell.angle_gamma   90.00
#
_symmetry.space_group_name_H-M   'P 1'
#
loop_
_entity.id
_entity.type
_entity.pdbx_description
1 polymer ?
#
loop_
_entity_poly.entity_id
_entity_poly.type
_entity_poly.pdbx_seq_one_letter_code
_entity_poly.pdbx_strand_id
1 'polypeptide(L)'
;MQVGEDFYALTESASLMKVDPEVLETEDKVDLRNYVAVNVATAHPHYGDDQTVYNMGTSYGGQSFYNIIKIPPPNPGSTTDPLEKASVLCKIPASSSLYPSYFHSLAITKNYIVFLEQPLTINIIKILFARILGRNFAGCIDFTPSSLAKFHVVRLEDGAILPQKYTADAFFCFHHINAFEDNGHLVVDLCAYDDIQVIFNTYMEVLRRGNPPVTDAFAKRFVFPLVDGIDELAVHRFIRCDAFAPEVEGPRINYDKYNGQKYRYFYSLSDDVQRAGVVLSSVIDLKGTGRPPFLVVLDAKTFTELGRAEIPADVPFGFHGIFIQK
;
A
#
# COMPACT_ATOMS: atom_id res chain seq x y z
N MET A 1 -10.39 -2.41 5.74
CA MET A 1 -11.04 -1.16 5.31
C MET A 1 -12.20 -0.89 6.25
N GLN A 2 -12.28 0.29 6.84
CA GLN A 2 -13.51 0.82 7.43
C GLN A 2 -14.28 1.64 6.37
N VAL A 3 -15.61 1.64 6.41
CA VAL A 3 -16.50 2.50 5.59
C VAL A 3 -17.68 2.95 6.46
N GLY A 4 -17.56 4.11 7.11
CA GLY A 4 -18.46 4.46 8.21
C GLY A 4 -18.25 3.51 9.39
N GLU A 5 -19.31 2.87 9.87
CA GLU A 5 -19.24 1.88 10.96
C GLU A 5 -18.87 0.46 10.46
N ASP A 6 -18.91 0.20 9.14
CA ASP A 6 -18.72 -1.13 8.58
C ASP A 6 -17.23 -1.46 8.35
N PHE A 7 -16.80 -2.66 8.77
CA PHE A 7 -15.42 -3.13 8.64
C PHE A 7 -15.30 -4.30 7.66
N TYR A 8 -14.30 -4.23 6.78
CA TYR A 8 -14.02 -5.22 5.75
C TYR A 8 -12.57 -5.72 5.81
N ALA A 9 -12.40 -7.03 5.92
CA ALA A 9 -11.14 -7.72 5.67
C ALA A 9 -10.85 -7.76 4.16
N LEU A 10 -9.57 -7.64 3.80
CA LEU A 10 -9.11 -7.43 2.43
C LEU A 10 -8.09 -8.47 1.95
N THR A 11 -7.99 -8.57 0.63
CA THR A 11 -6.86 -9.12 -0.11
C THR A 11 -6.72 -8.27 -1.39
N GLU A 12 -5.85 -8.62 -2.34
CA GLU A 12 -5.67 -7.84 -3.58
C GLU A 12 -6.73 -8.13 -4.67
N SER A 13 -7.70 -8.99 -4.36
CA SER A 13 -8.84 -9.30 -5.24
C SER A 13 -9.97 -8.29 -5.07
N ALA A 14 -10.85 -8.16 -6.06
CA ALA A 14 -12.08 -7.37 -5.93
C ALA A 14 -13.10 -7.91 -4.90
N SER A 15 -12.90 -9.11 -4.32
CA SER A 15 -13.72 -9.62 -3.22
C SER A 15 -13.26 -9.09 -1.87
N LEU A 16 -14.19 -8.47 -1.14
CA LEU A 16 -14.07 -8.07 0.26
C LEU A 16 -14.80 -9.08 1.14
N MET A 17 -14.50 -9.10 2.44
CA MET A 17 -15.32 -9.81 3.43
C MET A 17 -15.67 -8.86 4.56
N LYS A 18 -16.97 -8.61 4.80
CA LYS A 18 -17.43 -7.83 5.94
C LYS A 18 -17.28 -8.65 7.23
N VAL A 19 -16.86 -7.99 8.31
CA VAL A 19 -16.59 -8.62 9.61
C VAL A 19 -17.08 -7.72 10.74
N ASP A 20 -17.62 -8.32 11.79
CA ASP A 20 -17.92 -7.60 13.03
C ASP A 20 -16.60 -7.37 13.81
N PRO A 21 -16.26 -6.14 14.22
CA PRO A 21 -15.00 -5.82 14.89
C PRO A 21 -14.96 -6.18 16.39
N GLU A 22 -16.10 -6.48 17.01
CA GLU A 22 -16.25 -6.81 18.43
C GLU A 22 -16.24 -8.32 18.68
N VAL A 23 -17.01 -9.09 17.90
CA VAL A 23 -17.13 -10.56 18.02
C VAL A 23 -16.31 -11.34 16.99
N LEU A 24 -15.74 -10.66 15.99
CA LEU A 24 -14.91 -11.24 14.92
C LEU A 24 -15.63 -12.27 14.03
N GLU A 25 -16.97 -12.24 14.01
CA GLU A 25 -17.78 -13.05 13.10
C GLU A 25 -17.69 -12.53 11.66
N THR A 26 -17.87 -13.46 10.71
CA THR A 26 -17.86 -13.16 9.27
C THR A 26 -19.28 -12.91 8.79
N GLU A 27 -19.50 -11.73 8.21
CA GLU A 27 -20.77 -11.32 7.63
C GLU A 27 -20.76 -11.51 6.08
N ASP A 28 -21.22 -10.51 5.33
CA ASP A 28 -21.37 -10.59 3.89
C ASP A 28 -20.06 -10.53 3.10
N LYS A 29 -19.99 -11.38 2.06
CA LYS A 29 -18.94 -11.30 1.05
C LYS A 29 -19.34 -10.32 -0.05
N VAL A 30 -18.68 -9.16 -0.08
CA VAL A 30 -18.93 -8.10 -1.07
C VAL A 30 -17.99 -8.21 -2.26
N ASP A 31 -18.44 -7.81 -3.45
CA ASP A 31 -17.65 -7.81 -4.69
C ASP A 31 -17.62 -6.40 -5.31
N LEU A 32 -16.45 -5.75 -5.29
CA LEU A 32 -16.28 -4.39 -5.83
C LEU A 32 -16.67 -4.28 -7.31
N ARG A 33 -16.65 -5.39 -8.06
CA ARG A 33 -17.06 -5.45 -9.48
C ARG A 33 -18.52 -5.07 -9.71
N ASN A 34 -19.37 -5.17 -8.69
CA ASN A 34 -20.78 -4.79 -8.78
C ASN A 34 -20.97 -3.26 -8.78
N TYR A 35 -19.96 -2.49 -8.33
CA TYR A 35 -20.03 -1.05 -8.10
C TYR A 35 -19.05 -0.27 -8.98
N VAL A 36 -17.80 -0.76 -9.12
CA VAL A 36 -16.74 -0.11 -9.89
C VAL A 36 -16.02 -1.08 -10.84
N ALA A 37 -15.66 -0.57 -12.02
CA ALA A 37 -15.05 -1.36 -13.08
C ALA A 37 -13.56 -1.64 -12.82
N VAL A 38 -13.27 -2.62 -11.95
CA VAL A 38 -11.93 -3.15 -11.62
C VAL A 38 -11.93 -4.68 -11.57
N ASN A 39 -10.77 -5.32 -11.71
CA ASN A 39 -10.59 -6.77 -11.57
C ASN A 39 -9.86 -7.15 -10.27
N VAL A 40 -9.00 -6.25 -9.79
CA VAL A 40 -8.18 -6.33 -8.57
C VAL A 40 -8.22 -4.95 -7.90
N ALA A 41 -8.02 -4.88 -6.58
CA ALA A 41 -7.96 -3.63 -5.82
C ALA A 41 -6.99 -3.80 -4.63
N THR A 42 -6.32 -2.73 -4.19
CA THR A 42 -5.29 -2.89 -3.13
C THR A 42 -5.89 -3.20 -1.75
N ALA A 43 -5.07 -3.82 -0.91
CA ALA A 43 -5.34 -3.99 0.52
C ALA A 43 -5.06 -2.72 1.35
N HIS A 44 -4.62 -1.62 0.73
CA HIS A 44 -4.15 -0.39 1.38
C HIS A 44 -4.96 0.85 0.95
N PRO A 45 -6.25 0.94 1.34
CA PRO A 45 -7.05 2.14 1.13
C PRO A 45 -6.58 3.30 2.02
N HIS A 46 -6.61 4.50 1.47
CA HIS A 46 -6.48 5.76 2.19
C HIS A 46 -7.83 6.37 2.55
N TYR A 47 -7.79 7.37 3.41
CA TYR A 47 -8.92 8.12 3.95
C TYR A 47 -8.66 9.61 3.82
N GLY A 48 -9.67 10.36 3.37
CA GLY A 48 -9.68 11.83 3.43
C GLY A 48 -10.22 12.36 4.77
N ASP A 49 -10.07 13.67 5.01
CA ASP A 49 -10.52 14.37 6.21
C ASP A 49 -12.04 14.21 6.48
N ASP A 50 -12.82 13.90 5.45
CA ASP A 50 -14.28 13.68 5.46
C ASP A 50 -14.68 12.20 5.62
N GLN A 51 -13.71 11.31 5.87
CA GLN A 51 -13.84 9.85 5.81
C GLN A 51 -14.19 9.26 4.43
N THR A 52 -14.08 10.03 3.33
CA THR A 52 -14.07 9.44 1.98
C THR A 52 -12.93 8.43 1.89
N VAL A 53 -13.24 7.21 1.45
CA VAL A 53 -12.25 6.15 1.24
C VAL A 53 -11.74 6.21 -0.21
N TYR A 54 -10.41 6.24 -0.34
CA TYR A 54 -9.70 6.20 -1.61
C TYR A 54 -8.93 4.88 -1.73
N ASN A 55 -9.16 4.11 -2.78
CA ASN A 55 -8.41 2.89 -3.08
C ASN A 55 -8.05 2.87 -4.58
N MET A 56 -7.29 1.88 -5.03
CA MET A 56 -6.84 1.76 -6.40
C MET A 56 -7.02 0.34 -6.91
N GLY A 57 -7.38 0.19 -8.18
CA GLY A 57 -7.60 -1.13 -8.78
C GLY A 57 -7.46 -1.16 -10.31
N THR A 58 -6.90 -2.24 -10.84
CA THR A 58 -6.67 -2.41 -12.28
C THR A 58 -7.89 -3.03 -12.95
N SER A 59 -8.31 -2.46 -14.09
CA SER A 59 -9.21 -3.13 -15.04
C SER A 59 -8.43 -3.59 -16.27
N TYR A 60 -8.67 -4.85 -16.66
CA TYR A 60 -8.01 -5.50 -17.78
C TYR A 60 -8.92 -5.52 -19.01
N GLY A 61 -8.39 -5.21 -20.18
CA GLY A 61 -9.14 -5.18 -21.43
C GLY A 61 -8.27 -4.89 -22.65
N GLY A 62 -8.90 -4.52 -23.78
CA GLY A 62 -8.16 -4.08 -24.98
C GLY A 62 -7.28 -2.85 -24.71
N GLN A 63 -7.78 -1.94 -23.88
CA GLN A 63 -6.96 -1.04 -23.08
C GLN A 63 -7.13 -1.43 -21.61
N SER A 64 -6.02 -1.63 -20.89
CA SER A 64 -6.03 -1.79 -19.43
C SER A 64 -5.84 -0.44 -18.75
N PHE A 65 -6.48 -0.23 -17.61
CA PHE A 65 -6.44 1.01 -16.84
C PHE A 65 -6.20 0.74 -15.36
N TYR A 66 -5.51 1.66 -14.70
CA TYR A 66 -5.52 1.77 -13.25
C TYR A 66 -6.58 2.80 -12.84
N ASN A 67 -7.48 2.40 -11.95
CA ASN A 67 -8.67 3.18 -11.59
C ASN A 67 -8.52 3.63 -10.14
N ILE A 68 -8.61 4.94 -9.91
CA ILE A 68 -8.71 5.50 -8.56
C ILE A 68 -10.16 5.37 -8.10
N ILE A 69 -10.41 4.48 -7.15
CA ILE A 69 -11.71 4.22 -6.55
C ILE A 69 -11.97 5.26 -5.45
N LYS A 70 -13.17 5.86 -5.45
CA LYS A 70 -13.64 6.78 -4.42
C LYS A 70 -14.98 6.28 -3.87
N ILE A 71 -15.03 6.03 -2.56
CA ILE A 71 -16.24 5.66 -1.81
C ILE A 71 -16.53 6.82 -0.84
N PRO A 72 -17.66 7.54 -0.97
CA PRO A 72 -17.97 8.64 -0.06
C PRO A 72 -18.33 8.12 1.34
N PRO A 73 -18.30 8.97 2.39
CA PRO A 73 -18.82 8.62 3.71
C PRO A 73 -20.34 8.37 3.68
N PRO A 74 -20.92 7.73 4.72
CA PRO A 74 -22.36 7.63 4.89
C PRO A 74 -23.05 9.01 4.92
N ASN A 75 -24.11 9.19 4.13
CA ASN A 75 -24.94 10.39 4.22
C ASN A 75 -25.78 10.33 5.52
N PRO A 76 -25.77 11.34 6.40
CA PRO A 76 -26.63 11.34 7.59
C PRO A 76 -28.12 11.18 7.23
N GLY A 77 -28.79 10.21 7.85
CA GLY A 77 -30.20 9.88 7.59
C GLY A 77 -30.46 9.04 6.33
N SER A 78 -29.42 8.59 5.60
CA SER A 78 -29.52 7.66 4.48
C SER A 78 -29.40 6.22 4.95
N THR A 79 -30.25 5.33 4.44
CA THR A 79 -30.10 3.87 4.61
C THR A 79 -29.32 3.20 3.47
N THR A 80 -28.97 3.94 2.40
CA THR A 80 -28.14 3.46 1.30
C THR A 80 -26.70 3.20 1.75
N ASP A 81 -26.21 1.97 1.52
CA ASP A 81 -24.81 1.55 1.67
C ASP A 81 -23.88 2.53 0.92
N PRO A 82 -22.82 3.08 1.56
CA PRO A 82 -21.83 3.92 0.88
C PRO A 82 -21.19 3.27 -0.35
N LEU A 83 -21.08 1.93 -0.41
CA LEU A 83 -20.54 1.19 -1.56
C LEU A 83 -21.43 1.31 -2.81
N GLU A 84 -22.75 1.49 -2.67
CA GLU A 84 -23.63 1.82 -3.82
C GLU A 84 -23.27 3.15 -4.49
N LYS A 85 -22.51 4.02 -3.79
CA LYS A 85 -22.00 5.29 -4.29
C LYS A 85 -20.50 5.24 -4.63
N ALA A 86 -19.89 4.05 -4.63
CA ALA A 86 -18.52 3.87 -5.08
C ALA A 86 -18.37 4.28 -6.55
N SER A 87 -17.29 4.98 -6.85
CA SER A 87 -17.06 5.60 -8.16
C SER A 87 -15.59 5.52 -8.56
N VAL A 88 -15.29 5.79 -9.83
CA VAL A 88 -13.91 5.93 -10.32
C VAL A 88 -13.64 7.41 -10.53
N LEU A 89 -12.80 8.00 -9.65
CA LEU A 89 -12.37 9.40 -9.72
C LEU A 89 -11.47 9.65 -10.95
N CYS A 90 -10.58 8.72 -11.26
CA CYS A 90 -9.59 8.86 -12.32
C CYS A 90 -9.28 7.52 -12.97
N LYS A 91 -8.99 7.53 -14.28
CA LYS A 91 -8.52 6.37 -15.06
C LYS A 91 -7.18 6.67 -15.71
N ILE A 92 -6.13 6.09 -15.14
CA ILE A 92 -4.77 6.18 -15.65
C ILE A 92 -4.59 5.05 -16.68
N PRO A 93 -4.29 5.32 -17.96
CA PRO A 93 -4.05 4.27 -18.95
C PRO A 93 -2.76 3.51 -18.61
N ALA A 94 -2.82 2.18 -18.60
CA ALA A 94 -1.62 1.37 -18.39
C ALA A 94 -0.63 1.54 -19.55
N SER A 95 0.66 1.63 -19.23
CA SER A 95 1.75 1.72 -20.22
C SER A 95 1.80 0.53 -21.19
N SER A 96 1.17 -0.59 -20.84
CA SER A 96 0.91 -1.72 -21.73
C SER A 96 -0.35 -2.47 -21.32
N SER A 97 -1.32 -2.66 -22.22
CA SER A 97 -2.57 -3.38 -21.91
C SER A 97 -2.36 -4.83 -21.51
N LEU A 98 -1.33 -5.49 -22.06
CA LEU A 98 -1.00 -6.90 -21.81
C LEU A 98 0.01 -7.10 -20.66
N TYR A 99 0.64 -6.02 -20.21
CA TYR A 99 1.65 -5.99 -19.15
C TYR A 99 1.45 -4.78 -18.20
N PRO A 100 0.25 -4.58 -17.63
CA PRO A 100 0.03 -3.53 -16.63
C PRO A 100 0.88 -3.79 -15.38
N SER A 101 1.27 -2.73 -14.68
CA SER A 101 2.06 -2.80 -13.45
C SER A 101 1.30 -3.52 -12.34
N TYR A 102 2.04 -4.31 -11.55
CA TYR A 102 1.64 -4.72 -10.21
C TYR A 102 1.97 -3.59 -9.23
N PHE A 103 1.03 -3.24 -8.36
CA PHE A 103 1.21 -2.28 -7.28
C PHE A 103 0.43 -2.75 -6.06
N HIS A 104 1.03 -2.57 -4.89
CA HIS A 104 0.47 -3.03 -3.62
C HIS A 104 -0.16 -1.89 -2.81
N SER A 105 0.32 -0.66 -2.99
CA SER A 105 -0.21 0.55 -2.35
C SER A 105 -0.10 1.77 -3.27
N LEU A 106 -0.75 2.85 -2.87
CA LEU A 106 -0.64 4.20 -3.42
C LEU A 106 -0.23 5.15 -2.28
N ALA A 107 -0.04 6.44 -2.57
CA ALA A 107 0.06 7.48 -1.54
C ALA A 107 -0.97 8.60 -1.77
N ILE A 108 -1.29 9.35 -0.71
CA ILE A 108 -2.19 10.50 -0.74
C ILE A 108 -1.55 11.70 -0.05
N THR A 109 -1.94 12.89 -0.49
CA THR A 109 -1.61 14.22 0.06
C THR A 109 -2.89 15.02 0.24
N LYS A 110 -2.80 16.27 0.71
CA LYS A 110 -3.99 17.12 0.84
C LYS A 110 -4.70 17.35 -0.51
N ASN A 111 -3.95 17.55 -1.59
CA ASN A 111 -4.51 17.92 -2.89
C ASN A 111 -4.33 16.84 -3.99
N TYR A 112 -3.48 15.82 -3.76
CA TYR A 112 -3.12 14.82 -4.78
C TYR A 112 -3.07 13.38 -4.27
N ILE A 113 -3.41 12.43 -5.14
CA ILE A 113 -3.00 11.02 -5.06
C ILE A 113 -1.75 10.82 -5.90
N VAL A 114 -0.86 9.94 -5.44
CA VAL A 114 0.34 9.50 -6.18
C VAL A 114 0.26 7.99 -6.40
N PHE A 115 0.45 7.57 -7.65
CA PHE A 115 0.51 6.17 -8.06
C PHE A 115 1.86 5.85 -8.69
N LEU A 116 2.51 4.80 -8.21
CA LEU A 116 3.76 4.26 -8.76
C LEU A 116 3.47 3.13 -9.78
N GLU A 117 3.59 3.44 -11.07
CA GLU A 117 3.68 2.44 -12.14
C GLU A 117 5.12 1.92 -12.20
N GLN A 118 5.39 0.87 -11.43
CA GLN A 118 6.71 0.25 -11.31
C GLN A 118 6.99 -0.81 -12.40
N PRO A 119 8.27 -1.09 -12.73
CA PRO A 119 8.68 -2.06 -13.75
C PRO A 119 8.40 -3.55 -13.41
N LEU A 120 7.53 -3.83 -12.44
CA LEU A 120 6.99 -5.15 -12.14
C LEU A 120 5.60 -5.27 -12.77
N THR A 121 5.42 -6.20 -13.71
CA THR A 121 4.22 -6.25 -14.58
C THR A 121 3.46 -7.57 -14.48
N ILE A 122 2.14 -7.51 -14.58
CA ILE A 122 1.23 -8.66 -14.60
C ILE A 122 1.02 -9.07 -16.06
N ASN A 123 1.51 -10.24 -16.45
CA ASN A 123 1.43 -10.73 -17.82
C ASN A 123 0.05 -11.37 -18.07
N ILE A 124 -0.84 -10.63 -18.74
CA ILE A 124 -2.24 -11.02 -18.93
C ILE A 124 -2.38 -12.32 -19.75
N ILE A 125 -1.42 -12.60 -20.64
CA ILE A 125 -1.40 -13.87 -21.40
C ILE A 125 -1.06 -15.04 -20.47
N LYS A 126 -0.06 -14.89 -19.57
CA LYS A 126 0.22 -15.92 -18.55
C LYS A 126 -0.99 -16.15 -17.64
N ILE A 127 -1.69 -15.09 -17.22
CA ILE A 127 -2.92 -15.17 -16.41
C ILE A 127 -4.01 -15.98 -17.13
N LEU A 128 -4.29 -15.68 -18.40
CA LEU A 128 -5.33 -16.35 -19.19
C LEU A 128 -5.10 -17.87 -19.30
N PHE A 129 -3.84 -18.30 -19.44
CA PHE A 129 -3.47 -19.72 -19.52
C PHE A 129 -3.05 -20.34 -18.17
N ALA A 130 -3.08 -19.59 -17.06
CA ALA A 130 -2.49 -20.00 -15.78
C ALA A 130 -3.06 -21.33 -15.27
N ARG A 131 -4.39 -21.50 -15.32
CA ARG A 131 -5.07 -22.72 -14.88
C ARG A 131 -4.74 -23.96 -15.73
N ILE A 132 -4.44 -23.77 -17.02
CA ILE A 132 -4.06 -24.86 -17.94
C ILE A 132 -2.58 -25.22 -17.75
N LEU A 133 -1.73 -24.22 -17.49
CA LEU A 133 -0.28 -24.37 -17.34
C LEU A 133 0.17 -24.56 -15.87
N GLY A 134 -0.75 -24.79 -14.93
CA GLY A 134 -0.45 -25.01 -13.51
C GLY A 134 0.22 -23.84 -12.78
N ARG A 135 0.06 -22.60 -13.27
CA ARG A 135 0.72 -21.41 -12.72
C ARG A 135 -0.09 -20.75 -11.60
N ASN A 136 0.61 -20.28 -10.56
CA ASN A 136 0.08 -19.34 -9.58
C ASN A 136 0.22 -17.88 -10.06
N PHE A 137 -0.28 -16.92 -9.28
CA PHE A 137 -0.25 -15.50 -9.64
C PHE A 137 1.19 -14.95 -9.77
N ALA A 138 2.09 -15.28 -8.84
CA ALA A 138 3.49 -14.88 -8.90
C ALA A 138 4.21 -15.37 -10.18
N GLY A 139 3.95 -16.61 -10.62
CA GLY A 139 4.42 -17.17 -11.89
C GLY A 139 3.82 -16.52 -13.15
N CYS A 140 2.93 -15.54 -12.98
CA CYS A 140 2.36 -14.70 -14.03
C CYS A 140 2.85 -13.24 -13.99
N ILE A 141 3.76 -12.91 -13.07
CA ILE A 141 4.43 -11.60 -13.00
C ILE A 141 5.76 -11.64 -13.77
N ASP A 142 6.18 -10.50 -14.33
CA ASP A 142 7.45 -10.28 -15.05
C ASP A 142 8.08 -8.94 -14.62
N PHE A 143 9.35 -8.95 -14.19
CA PHE A 143 10.12 -7.75 -13.85
C PHE A 143 11.03 -7.33 -15.00
N THR A 144 11.04 -6.03 -15.33
CA THR A 144 11.81 -5.47 -16.46
C THR A 144 12.75 -4.36 -15.98
N PRO A 145 13.95 -4.67 -15.46
CA PRO A 145 14.84 -3.68 -14.84
C PRO A 145 15.40 -2.62 -15.80
N SER A 146 15.19 -2.76 -17.11
CA SER A 146 15.49 -1.73 -18.12
C SER A 146 14.36 -0.71 -18.33
N SER A 147 13.22 -0.85 -17.64
CA SER A 147 12.08 0.07 -17.70
C SER A 147 12.10 1.03 -16.51
N LEU A 148 11.92 2.32 -16.77
CA LEU A 148 11.79 3.35 -15.73
C LEU A 148 10.52 3.14 -14.90
N ALA A 149 10.64 3.37 -13.59
CA ALA A 149 9.50 3.54 -12.69
C ALA A 149 8.86 4.92 -12.93
N LYS A 150 7.52 4.99 -12.92
CA LYS A 150 6.76 6.22 -13.24
C LYS A 150 5.81 6.59 -12.11
N PHE A 151 5.86 7.84 -11.66
CA PHE A 151 4.92 8.37 -10.68
C PHE A 151 3.85 9.19 -11.41
N HIS A 152 2.62 8.68 -11.41
CA HIS A 152 1.44 9.38 -11.91
C HIS A 152 0.82 10.17 -10.75
N VAL A 153 0.61 11.47 -10.93
CA VAL A 153 0.03 12.35 -9.90
C VAL A 153 -1.36 12.79 -10.33
N VAL A 154 -2.36 12.59 -9.46
CA VAL A 154 -3.78 12.83 -9.74
C VAL A 154 -4.34 13.83 -8.73
N ARG A 155 -4.92 14.93 -9.19
CA ARG A 155 -5.57 15.92 -8.32
C ARG A 155 -6.87 15.35 -7.71
N LEU A 156 -7.04 15.50 -6.40
CA LEU A 156 -8.18 14.96 -5.64
C LEU A 156 -9.51 15.67 -5.92
N GLU A 157 -9.46 16.94 -6.30
CA GLU A 157 -10.62 17.81 -6.54
C GLU A 157 -11.48 17.32 -7.71
N ASP A 158 -10.84 17.00 -8.85
CA ASP A 158 -11.50 16.73 -10.13
C ASP A 158 -11.01 15.44 -10.83
N GLY A 159 -10.03 14.73 -10.25
CA GLY A 159 -9.44 13.53 -10.83
C GLY A 159 -8.48 13.78 -11.99
N ALA A 160 -8.06 15.02 -12.24
CA ALA A 160 -7.14 15.34 -13.33
C ALA A 160 -5.73 14.76 -13.07
N ILE A 161 -5.20 14.04 -14.06
CA ILE A 161 -3.79 13.60 -14.06
C ILE A 161 -2.91 14.82 -14.42
N LEU A 162 -1.85 15.07 -13.65
CA LEU A 162 -0.87 16.11 -13.97
C LEU A 162 -0.07 15.73 -15.24
N PRO A 163 0.18 16.66 -16.17
CA PRO A 163 0.88 16.36 -17.43
C PRO A 163 2.39 16.11 -17.26
N GLN A 164 2.98 16.51 -16.13
CA GLN A 164 4.39 16.29 -15.81
C GLN A 164 4.70 14.78 -15.69
N LYS A 165 5.73 14.32 -16.40
CA LYS A 165 6.25 12.95 -16.26
C LYS A 165 7.30 12.89 -15.16
N TYR A 166 6.98 12.24 -14.06
CA TYR A 166 7.91 11.98 -12.97
C TYR A 166 8.43 10.54 -13.08
N THR A 167 9.74 10.38 -13.29
CA THR A 167 10.35 9.10 -13.67
C THR A 167 11.68 8.85 -12.96
N ALA A 168 11.89 7.62 -12.52
CA ALA A 168 13.11 7.16 -11.85
C ALA A 168 13.61 5.85 -12.47
N ASP A 169 14.86 5.48 -12.14
CA ASP A 169 15.42 4.17 -12.49
C ASP A 169 14.59 3.02 -11.89
N ALA A 170 14.83 1.79 -12.35
CA ALA A 170 14.06 0.64 -11.90
C ALA A 170 14.26 0.34 -10.41
N PHE A 171 13.15 0.25 -9.68
CA PHE A 171 13.07 -0.27 -8.31
C PHE A 171 11.72 -0.97 -8.13
N PHE A 172 11.55 -1.67 -7.01
CA PHE A 172 10.30 -2.30 -6.61
C PHE A 172 9.83 -1.78 -5.24
N CYS A 173 8.53 -1.70 -5.01
CA CYS A 173 7.90 -1.18 -3.80
C CYS A 173 6.61 -1.96 -3.47
N PHE A 174 6.50 -2.38 -2.21
CA PHE A 174 5.21 -2.76 -1.62
C PHE A 174 4.52 -1.54 -0.99
N HIS A 175 5.16 -0.89 -0.03
CA HIS A 175 4.54 0.10 0.84
C HIS A 175 5.06 1.52 0.64
N HIS A 176 4.15 2.46 0.40
CA HIS A 176 4.39 3.87 0.66
C HIS A 176 4.41 4.12 2.18
N ILE A 177 5.27 5.03 2.64
CA ILE A 177 5.41 5.43 4.05
C ILE A 177 4.48 6.62 4.32
N ASN A 178 4.58 7.66 3.49
CA ASN A 178 3.72 8.85 3.49
C ASN A 178 3.99 9.68 2.21
N ALA A 179 3.12 10.63 1.89
CA ALA A 179 3.42 11.72 0.97
C ALA A 179 2.96 13.06 1.56
N PHE A 180 3.53 14.18 1.10
CA PHE A 180 3.07 15.52 1.49
C PHE A 180 3.51 16.61 0.50
N GLU A 181 2.89 17.78 0.62
CA GLU A 181 3.21 18.97 -0.17
C GLU A 181 4.03 19.95 0.67
N ASP A 182 5.13 20.49 0.10
CA ASP A 182 6.03 21.42 0.78
C ASP A 182 6.70 22.38 -0.23
N ASN A 183 6.48 23.69 -0.07
CA ASN A 183 7.10 24.74 -0.90
C ASN A 183 7.04 24.49 -2.43
N GLY A 184 5.86 24.14 -2.95
CA GLY A 184 5.66 23.87 -4.39
C GLY A 184 6.26 22.53 -4.87
N HIS A 185 6.61 21.64 -3.96
CA HIS A 185 7.07 20.28 -4.26
C HIS A 185 6.14 19.25 -3.60
N LEU A 186 6.01 18.11 -4.27
CA LEU A 186 5.42 16.88 -3.76
C LEU A 186 6.56 15.98 -3.26
N VAL A 187 6.51 15.59 -2.00
CA VAL A 187 7.45 14.67 -1.35
C VAL A 187 6.75 13.32 -1.17
N VAL A 188 7.40 12.23 -1.56
CA VAL A 188 6.87 10.87 -1.50
C VAL A 188 7.91 9.95 -0.90
N ASP A 189 7.59 9.34 0.25
CA ASP A 189 8.46 8.40 0.94
C ASP A 189 7.90 6.99 0.81
N LEU A 190 8.74 6.01 0.48
CA LEU A 190 8.33 4.61 0.31
C LEU A 190 9.45 3.61 0.65
N CYS A 191 9.07 2.36 0.90
CA CYS A 191 9.97 1.23 1.06
C CYS A 191 10.34 0.67 -0.32
N ALA A 192 11.57 0.92 -0.76
CA ALA A 192 12.09 0.51 -2.07
C ALA A 192 13.14 -0.59 -1.98
N TYR A 193 12.95 -1.63 -2.78
CA TYR A 193 13.90 -2.69 -3.09
C TYR A 193 14.59 -2.39 -4.44
N ASP A 194 15.85 -2.75 -4.57
CA ASP A 194 16.58 -2.64 -5.85
C ASP A 194 16.29 -3.82 -6.81
N ASP A 195 15.68 -4.91 -6.30
CA ASP A 195 15.16 -6.01 -7.12
C ASP A 195 13.86 -6.62 -6.53
N ILE A 196 13.48 -7.81 -6.99
CA ILE A 196 12.23 -8.50 -6.61
C ILE A 196 12.44 -9.80 -5.80
N GLN A 197 13.65 -10.08 -5.29
CA GLN A 197 13.94 -11.35 -4.59
C GLN A 197 13.06 -11.55 -3.36
N VAL A 198 12.61 -10.46 -2.71
CA VAL A 198 11.65 -10.50 -1.60
C VAL A 198 10.39 -11.33 -1.91
N ILE A 199 9.89 -11.32 -3.15
CA ILE A 199 8.71 -12.09 -3.57
C ILE A 199 8.98 -13.60 -3.54
N PHE A 200 10.21 -14.03 -3.80
CA PHE A 200 10.63 -15.44 -3.71
C PHE A 200 11.08 -15.81 -2.30
N ASN A 201 11.72 -14.88 -1.58
CA ASN A 201 12.20 -15.08 -0.21
C ASN A 201 11.05 -15.29 0.79
N THR A 202 9.87 -14.74 0.51
CA THR A 202 8.63 -14.92 1.28
C THR A 202 7.92 -16.27 1.03
N TYR A 203 8.43 -17.13 0.13
CA TYR A 203 7.86 -18.47 -0.05
C TYR A 203 8.00 -19.32 1.22
N MET A 204 6.95 -20.06 1.57
CA MET A 204 6.92 -20.90 2.79
C MET A 204 8.04 -21.95 2.85
N GLU A 205 8.56 -22.40 1.71
CA GLU A 205 9.71 -23.33 1.66
C GLU A 205 11.06 -22.67 1.94
N VAL A 206 11.15 -21.33 1.83
CA VAL A 206 12.34 -20.53 2.16
C VAL A 206 12.28 -20.10 3.62
N LEU A 207 11.15 -19.51 4.05
CA LEU A 207 10.93 -19.07 5.43
C LEU A 207 11.12 -20.21 6.45
N ARG A 208 10.66 -21.43 6.13
CA ARG A 208 10.81 -22.62 6.99
C ARG A 208 12.26 -23.15 7.11
N ARG A 209 13.24 -22.55 6.44
CA ARG A 209 14.67 -22.91 6.56
C ARG A 209 15.35 -22.24 7.78
N GLY A 210 14.63 -21.41 8.53
CA GLY A 210 15.10 -20.78 9.79
C GLY A 210 16.04 -19.58 9.61
N ASN A 211 16.61 -19.40 8.42
CA ASN A 211 17.39 -18.23 8.01
C ASN A 211 16.67 -17.53 6.84
N PRO A 212 15.62 -16.72 7.11
CA PRO A 212 15.08 -15.83 6.09
C PRO A 212 16.15 -14.81 5.66
N PRO A 213 16.24 -14.45 4.36
CA PRO A 213 17.09 -13.35 3.92
C PRO A 213 16.71 -12.02 4.59
N VAL A 214 17.69 -11.13 4.72
CA VAL A 214 17.45 -9.75 5.20
C VAL A 214 16.52 -9.03 4.23
N THR A 215 15.67 -8.14 4.76
CA THR A 215 14.85 -7.25 3.94
C THR A 215 15.71 -6.11 3.41
N ASP A 216 16.24 -6.25 2.20
CA ASP A 216 17.01 -5.21 1.48
C ASP A 216 16.13 -4.03 0.98
N ALA A 217 15.18 -3.61 1.81
CA ALA A 217 14.24 -2.51 1.59
C ALA A 217 14.75 -1.24 2.26
N PHE A 218 14.82 -0.16 1.50
CA PHE A 218 15.29 1.15 1.97
C PHE A 218 14.15 2.16 1.96
N ALA A 219 14.04 2.99 3.01
CA ALA A 219 13.20 4.19 2.96
C ALA A 219 13.85 5.16 1.97
N LYS A 220 13.24 5.33 0.79
CA LYS A 220 13.69 6.28 -0.23
C LYS A 220 12.69 7.44 -0.32
N ARG A 221 13.21 8.66 -0.20
CA ARG A 221 12.46 9.91 -0.37
C ARG A 221 12.61 10.41 -1.79
N PHE A 222 11.51 10.51 -2.51
CA PHE A 222 11.40 11.17 -3.81
C PHE A 222 10.85 12.59 -3.63
N VAL A 223 11.38 13.55 -4.41
CA VAL A 223 10.90 14.95 -4.40
C VAL A 223 10.62 15.41 -5.83
N PHE A 224 9.39 15.82 -6.09
CA PHE A 224 8.88 16.22 -7.40
C PHE A 224 8.44 17.69 -7.40
N PRO A 225 8.88 18.54 -8.35
CA PRO A 225 8.41 19.93 -8.41
C PRO A 225 7.01 20.00 -9.05
N LEU A 226 6.03 20.58 -8.34
CA LEU A 226 4.64 20.74 -8.80
C LEU A 226 4.44 21.98 -9.69
N VAL A 227 5.45 22.34 -10.49
CA VAL A 227 5.45 23.57 -11.30
C VAL A 227 5.14 23.24 -12.77
N ASP A 228 4.28 24.04 -13.39
CA ASP A 228 3.94 23.90 -14.79
C ASP A 228 5.09 24.27 -15.73
N GLY A 229 5.20 23.55 -16.85
CA GLY A 229 6.16 23.85 -17.92
C GLY A 229 7.61 23.47 -17.65
N ILE A 230 7.92 22.69 -16.60
CA ILE A 230 9.26 22.10 -16.43
C ILE A 230 9.51 21.03 -17.50
N ASP A 231 10.64 21.15 -18.19
CA ASP A 231 11.18 20.16 -19.15
C ASP A 231 11.39 18.78 -18.49
N GLU A 232 11.05 17.69 -19.19
CA GLU A 232 11.26 16.30 -18.73
C GLU A 232 12.74 16.04 -18.37
N LEU A 233 13.68 16.64 -19.12
CA LEU A 233 15.12 16.58 -18.82
C LEU A 233 15.54 17.39 -17.58
N ALA A 234 14.71 18.33 -17.13
CA ALA A 234 14.88 19.06 -15.89
C ALA A 234 14.21 18.34 -14.71
N VAL A 235 13.01 17.75 -14.88
CA VAL A 235 12.36 16.92 -13.84
C VAL A 235 13.30 15.83 -13.35
N HIS A 236 13.93 15.08 -14.27
CA HIS A 236 14.92 14.05 -13.94
C HIS A 236 16.15 14.56 -13.14
N ARG A 237 16.43 15.87 -13.14
CA ARG A 237 17.52 16.47 -12.34
C ARG A 237 17.06 17.01 -10.98
N PHE A 238 15.76 17.15 -10.76
CA PHE A 238 15.18 17.61 -9.51
C PHE A 238 14.68 16.47 -8.61
N ILE A 239 14.48 15.27 -9.16
CA ILE A 239 14.20 14.06 -8.39
C ILE A 239 15.44 13.71 -7.55
N ARG A 240 15.45 14.20 -6.31
CA ARG A 240 16.27 13.63 -5.25
C ARG A 240 15.64 12.30 -4.86
N CYS A 241 16.48 11.27 -4.76
CA CYS A 241 16.13 9.94 -4.25
C CYS A 241 17.06 9.66 -3.06
N ASP A 242 16.76 10.29 -1.93
CA ASP A 242 17.58 10.18 -0.73
C ASP A 242 17.16 8.91 0.03
N ALA A 243 18.05 7.91 0.14
CA ALA A 243 17.85 6.76 1.00
C ALA A 243 18.18 7.13 2.46
N PHE A 244 17.21 7.04 3.36
CA PHE A 244 17.31 7.60 4.71
C PHE A 244 17.12 6.61 5.88
N ALA A 245 16.72 5.37 5.59
CA ALA A 245 16.79 4.24 6.53
C ALA A 245 16.96 2.91 5.75
N PRO A 246 17.84 1.98 6.17
CA PRO A 246 17.91 0.63 5.64
C PRO A 246 16.96 -0.33 6.40
N GLU A 247 16.71 -1.50 5.82
CA GLU A 247 16.03 -2.64 6.47
C GLU A 247 14.63 -2.32 7.01
N VAL A 248 13.80 -1.65 6.20
CA VAL A 248 12.46 -1.16 6.60
C VAL A 248 11.30 -1.77 5.82
N GLU A 249 10.37 -2.41 6.51
CA GLU A 249 9.09 -2.86 5.94
C GLU A 249 7.89 -2.65 6.88
N GLY A 250 6.67 -2.88 6.37
CA GLY A 250 5.41 -2.69 7.08
C GLY A 250 5.25 -1.29 7.70
N PRO A 251 5.58 -0.19 6.99
CA PRO A 251 5.68 1.13 7.58
C PRO A 251 4.33 1.63 8.13
N ARG A 252 4.40 2.34 9.27
CA ARG A 252 3.27 3.00 9.92
C ARG A 252 3.69 4.40 10.36
N ILE A 253 2.77 5.35 10.28
CA ILE A 253 2.89 6.68 10.85
C ILE A 253 1.78 6.90 11.89
N ASN A 254 1.82 8.00 12.63
CA ASN A 254 0.60 8.54 13.26
C ASN A 254 -0.29 9.09 12.12
N TYR A 255 -1.08 8.19 11.54
CA TYR A 255 -1.79 8.37 10.27
C TYR A 255 -2.81 9.51 10.38
N ASP A 256 -3.70 9.42 11.37
CA ASP A 256 -4.84 10.33 11.56
C ASP A 256 -4.45 11.81 11.72
N LYS A 257 -3.19 12.08 12.08
CA LYS A 257 -2.65 13.43 12.23
C LYS A 257 -1.66 13.87 11.15
N TYR A 258 -0.94 12.94 10.50
CA TYR A 258 0.18 13.27 9.62
C TYR A 258 0.18 12.58 8.25
N ASN A 259 -0.78 11.70 7.95
CA ASN A 259 -0.96 11.20 6.59
C ASN A 259 -1.27 12.37 5.65
N GLY A 260 -0.61 12.40 4.50
CA GLY A 260 -0.75 13.49 3.52
C GLY A 260 -0.13 14.82 3.93
N GLN A 261 0.53 14.88 5.10
CA GLN A 261 1.06 16.09 5.71
C GLN A 261 2.54 15.97 6.07
N LYS A 262 3.22 17.11 6.21
CA LYS A 262 4.64 17.16 6.53
C LYS A 262 4.91 16.58 7.92
N TYR A 263 5.60 15.44 7.93
CA TYR A 263 5.81 14.60 9.10
C TYR A 263 7.31 14.44 9.41
N ARG A 264 7.64 13.73 10.50
CA ARG A 264 9.03 13.54 10.97
C ARG A 264 9.41 12.09 11.29
N TYR A 265 8.42 11.23 11.54
CA TYR A 265 8.65 9.91 12.11
C TYR A 265 7.69 8.89 11.48
N PHE A 266 8.23 7.74 11.10
CA PHE A 266 7.50 6.52 10.83
C PHE A 266 8.06 5.42 11.75
N TYR A 267 7.37 4.30 11.82
CA TYR A 267 7.77 3.08 12.50
C TYR A 267 7.69 1.95 11.47
N SER A 268 8.56 0.96 11.57
CA SER A 268 8.64 -0.15 10.63
C SER A 268 8.99 -1.45 11.36
N LEU A 269 8.73 -2.57 10.71
CA LEU A 269 9.39 -3.83 10.98
C LEU A 269 10.86 -3.66 10.57
N SER A 270 11.68 -3.32 11.55
CA SER A 270 13.08 -2.87 11.48
C SER A 270 13.63 -2.75 12.91
N ASP A 271 14.94 -2.79 13.14
CA ASP A 271 15.49 -2.94 14.50
C ASP A 271 15.44 -1.70 15.43
N ASP A 272 15.24 -0.45 14.97
CA ASP A 272 15.04 0.74 15.86
C ASP A 272 14.39 1.97 15.15
N VAL A 273 13.16 2.37 15.50
CA VAL A 273 12.57 3.68 15.12
C VAL A 273 11.55 4.24 16.14
N GLN A 274 11.44 5.56 16.18
CA GLN A 274 10.82 6.40 17.22
C GLN A 274 10.41 7.73 16.52
N ARG A 275 9.45 8.64 16.86
CA ARG A 275 8.71 9.05 18.10
C ARG A 275 7.32 9.63 17.71
N ALA A 276 6.25 9.74 18.50
CA ALA A 276 5.92 9.41 19.91
C ALA A 276 4.43 8.96 20.02
N GLY A 277 4.01 8.40 21.16
CA GLY A 277 2.72 7.70 21.37
C GLY A 277 2.94 6.34 22.03
N VAL A 278 2.15 5.31 21.69
CA VAL A 278 2.54 3.90 21.90
C VAL A 278 2.58 3.15 20.57
N VAL A 279 3.46 2.16 20.45
CA VAL A 279 3.46 1.18 19.35
C VAL A 279 2.96 -0.15 19.90
N LEU A 280 2.02 -0.77 19.16
CA LEU A 280 1.55 -2.13 19.40
C LEU A 280 2.17 -3.05 18.35
N SER A 281 2.81 -4.14 18.78
CA SER A 281 3.32 -5.17 17.86
C SER A 281 3.05 -6.57 18.40
N SER A 282 2.61 -7.47 17.52
CA SER A 282 2.61 -8.90 17.80
C SER A 282 4.03 -9.43 17.64
N VAL A 283 4.51 -10.22 18.60
CA VAL A 283 5.84 -10.82 18.60
C VAL A 283 5.68 -12.34 18.71
N ILE A 284 6.29 -13.07 17.78
CA ILE A 284 6.14 -14.53 17.66
C ILE A 284 7.51 -15.22 17.54
N ASP A 285 7.62 -16.45 18.01
CA ASP A 285 8.87 -17.22 18.05
C ASP A 285 9.13 -17.97 16.74
N LEU A 286 9.54 -17.24 15.70
CA LEU A 286 9.93 -17.82 14.40
C LEU A 286 11.13 -18.79 14.47
N LYS A 287 11.86 -18.85 15.60
CA LYS A 287 13.04 -19.71 15.79
C LYS A 287 12.73 -20.97 16.62
N GLY A 288 11.49 -21.13 17.09
CA GLY A 288 11.07 -22.32 17.86
C GLY A 288 11.78 -22.46 19.20
N THR A 289 12.18 -21.35 19.83
CA THR A 289 12.84 -21.36 21.16
C THR A 289 11.91 -21.73 22.32
N GLY A 290 10.61 -21.88 22.05
CA GLY A 290 9.58 -22.26 23.03
C GLY A 290 9.01 -21.07 23.80
N ARG A 291 9.20 -19.84 23.32
CA ARG A 291 8.61 -18.63 23.94
C ARG A 291 7.16 -18.47 23.47
N PRO A 292 6.20 -18.17 24.38
CA PRO A 292 4.84 -17.86 23.95
C PRO A 292 4.85 -16.58 23.09
N PRO A 293 3.96 -16.48 22.08
CA PRO A 293 3.76 -15.23 21.36
C PRO A 293 3.14 -14.18 22.31
N PHE A 294 3.42 -12.90 22.07
CA PHE A 294 2.93 -11.82 22.92
C PHE A 294 2.65 -10.55 22.12
N LEU A 295 1.63 -9.80 22.54
CA LEU A 295 1.45 -8.40 22.14
C LEU A 295 2.34 -7.53 23.04
N VAL A 296 3.23 -6.73 22.46
CA VAL A 296 4.04 -5.75 23.20
C VAL A 296 3.50 -4.34 23.02
N VAL A 297 3.53 -3.55 24.10
CA VAL A 297 3.25 -2.12 24.12
C VAL A 297 4.56 -1.39 24.37
N LEU A 298 5.05 -0.66 23.38
CA LEU A 298 6.26 0.15 23.47
C LEU A 298 5.89 1.62 23.63
N ASP A 299 6.56 2.36 24.51
CA ASP A 299 6.55 3.82 24.46
C ASP A 299 7.17 4.23 23.12
N ALA A 300 6.39 4.86 22.24
CA ALA A 300 6.88 5.11 20.89
C ALA A 300 8.00 6.17 20.86
N LYS A 301 8.20 6.95 21.93
CA LYS A 301 9.23 7.99 22.05
C LYS A 301 10.58 7.44 22.53
N THR A 302 10.61 6.42 23.38
CA THR A 302 11.85 5.80 23.89
C THR A 302 12.09 4.39 23.33
N PHE A 303 11.10 3.81 22.65
CA PHE A 303 11.03 2.40 22.22
C PHE A 303 11.20 1.39 23.37
N THR A 304 11.03 1.85 24.62
CA THR A 304 11.06 1.00 25.82
C THR A 304 9.70 0.35 26.03
N GLU A 305 9.72 -0.92 26.41
CA GLU A 305 8.51 -1.65 26.80
C GLU A 305 7.79 -0.98 27.98
N LEU A 306 6.51 -0.68 27.81
CA LEU A 306 5.58 -0.26 28.86
C LEU A 306 4.82 -1.46 29.45
N GLY A 307 4.68 -2.53 28.66
CA GLY A 307 4.14 -3.81 29.10
C GLY A 307 3.92 -4.77 27.92
N ARG A 308 3.51 -6.00 28.25
CA ARG A 308 3.15 -7.04 27.28
C ARG A 308 1.96 -7.86 27.75
N ALA A 309 1.27 -8.50 26.81
CA ALA A 309 0.28 -9.53 27.06
C ALA A 309 0.70 -10.83 26.34
N GLU A 310 1.03 -11.87 27.09
CA GLU A 310 1.32 -13.19 26.53
C GLU A 310 0.02 -13.87 26.05
N ILE A 311 0.10 -14.53 24.89
CA ILE A 311 -1.03 -15.14 24.21
C ILE A 311 -0.92 -16.66 24.39
N PRO A 312 -1.86 -17.33 25.09
CA PRO A 312 -1.79 -18.76 25.40
C PRO A 312 -2.25 -19.65 24.22
N ALA A 313 -1.83 -19.32 23.01
CA ALA A 313 -2.16 -20.01 21.76
C ALA A 313 -1.09 -19.75 20.69
N ASP A 314 -1.00 -20.62 19.67
CA ASP A 314 -0.13 -20.40 18.52
C ASP A 314 -0.64 -19.21 17.69
N VAL A 315 0.20 -18.19 17.50
CA VAL A 315 -0.09 -17.01 16.67
C VAL A 315 0.76 -17.07 15.40
N PRO A 316 0.16 -17.19 14.20
CA PRO A 316 0.90 -17.17 12.95
C PRO A 316 1.42 -15.76 12.61
N PHE A 317 2.39 -15.69 11.69
CA PHE A 317 2.83 -14.40 11.13
C PHE A 317 1.68 -13.75 10.35
N GLY A 318 1.31 -12.54 10.74
CA GLY A 318 0.31 -11.70 10.06
C GLY A 318 0.97 -10.50 9.36
N PHE A 319 0.21 -9.84 8.48
CA PHE A 319 0.73 -8.73 7.66
C PHE A 319 0.35 -7.35 8.23
N HIS A 320 -0.95 -7.08 8.38
CA HIS A 320 -1.47 -5.76 8.74
C HIS A 320 -2.62 -5.86 9.74
N GLY A 321 -2.86 -4.77 10.45
CA GLY A 321 -3.96 -4.63 11.40
C GLY A 321 -4.23 -3.16 11.75
N ILE A 322 -5.43 -2.90 12.26
CA ILE A 322 -5.88 -1.58 12.71
C ILE A 322 -6.07 -1.58 14.23
N PHE A 323 -5.94 -0.41 14.84
CA PHE A 323 -6.39 -0.18 16.21
C PHE A 323 -7.71 0.58 16.15
N ILE A 324 -8.76 0.03 16.73
CA ILE A 324 -10.08 0.66 16.80
C ILE A 324 -10.19 1.29 18.18
N GLN A 325 -10.37 2.61 18.24
CA GLN A 325 -10.64 3.31 19.49
C GLN A 325 -12.12 3.14 19.87
N LYS A 326 -12.36 2.89 21.16
CA LYS A 326 -13.68 2.90 21.81
C LYS A 326 -13.79 4.09 22.78
#